data_AF-A0A6I1JRI8-F1
#
_entry.id   AF-A0A6I1JRI8-F1
#
_cell.length_a   1.000
_cell.length_b   1.000
_cell.length_c   1.000
_cell.angle_alpha   90.00
_cell.angle_beta   90.00
_cell.angle_gamma   90.00
#
_symmetry.space_group_name_H-M   'P 1'
#
loop_
_entity.id
_entity.type
_entity.pdbx_description
1 polymer ?
#
loop_
_entity_poly.entity_id
_entity_poly.type
_entity_poly.pdbx_seq_one_letter_code
_entity_poly.pdbx_strand_id
1 'polypeptide(L)'
;MTFVVFDLDGTLADIRHRVHHVRGPGKPDWDAFFAGCVDDVPNWPVVDALRAHISAGDRVEIWSARSDVVRDQTERWLHSIGIPPAFLTHMRAAGDNTPDAMSPPTGSPSRASSRPRAGRFLR
;
A
#
# COMPACT_ATOMS: atom_id res chain seq x y z
N MET A 1 -25.52 2.77 6.07
CA MET A 1 -24.16 2.59 6.58
C MET A 1 -23.50 1.50 5.77
N THR A 2 -22.73 1.87 4.76
CA THR A 2 -21.96 0.92 3.95
C THR A 2 -20.51 0.88 4.42
N PHE A 3 -19.80 -0.19 4.07
CA PHE A 3 -18.36 -0.27 4.26
C PHE A 3 -17.70 -0.24 2.88
N VAL A 4 -16.87 0.78 2.63
CA VAL A 4 -16.25 1.03 1.34
C VAL A 4 -14.74 1.13 1.52
N VAL A 5 -14.02 0.37 0.70
CA VAL A 5 -12.56 0.36 0.67
C VAL A 5 -12.10 1.01 -0.64
N PHE A 6 -11.19 1.96 -0.52
CA PHE A 6 -10.52 2.59 -1.65
C PHE A 6 -9.08 2.07 -1.73
N ASP A 7 -8.68 1.66 -2.93
CA ASP A 7 -7.26 1.49 -3.23
C ASP A 7 -6.56 2.86 -3.36
N LEU A 8 -5.23 2.89 -3.20
CA LEU A 8 -4.43 4.10 -3.31
C LEU A 8 -3.80 4.25 -4.71
N ASP A 9 -2.93 3.31 -5.10
CA ASP A 9 -2.01 3.47 -6.23
C ASP A 9 -2.67 3.10 -7.56
N GLY A 10 -2.90 4.10 -8.42
CA GLY A 10 -3.68 3.95 -9.65
C GLY A 10 -5.19 4.17 -9.45
N THR A 11 -5.62 4.41 -8.21
CA THR A 11 -7.02 4.68 -7.85
C THR A 11 -7.18 6.11 -7.35
N LEU A 12 -6.71 6.42 -6.13
CA LEU A 12 -6.69 7.77 -5.57
C LEU A 12 -5.50 8.60 -6.07
N ALA A 13 -4.37 7.94 -6.31
CA ALA A 13 -3.14 8.53 -6.80
C ALA A 13 -2.87 8.11 -8.25
N ASP A 14 -2.61 9.07 -9.12
CA ASP A 14 -1.99 8.83 -10.42
C ASP A 14 -0.49 8.71 -10.25
N ILE A 15 0.01 7.51 -10.53
CA ILE A 15 1.38 7.08 -10.28
C ILE A 15 2.20 6.99 -11.57
N ARG A 16 1.65 7.38 -12.73
CA ARG A 16 2.23 7.12 -14.06
C ARG A 16 3.67 7.63 -14.18
N HIS A 17 4.03 8.72 -13.50
CA HIS A 17 5.38 9.28 -13.53
C HIS A 17 6.43 8.33 -12.95
N ARG A 18 6.07 7.49 -11.97
CA ARG A 18 7.02 6.56 -11.33
C ARG A 18 6.95 5.13 -11.84
N VAL A 19 5.90 4.75 -12.57
CA VAL A 19 5.70 3.37 -13.09
C VAL A 19 6.88 2.85 -13.91
N HIS A 20 7.62 3.73 -14.59
CA HIS A 20 8.78 3.35 -15.40
C HIS A 20 9.93 2.73 -14.59
N HIS A 21 10.00 2.98 -13.27
CA HIS A 21 11.01 2.34 -12.41
C HIS A 21 10.81 0.82 -12.27
N VAL A 22 9.57 0.35 -12.42
CA VAL A 22 9.22 -1.08 -12.21
C VAL A 22 8.68 -1.75 -13.47
N ARG A 23 8.30 -0.98 -14.48
CA ARG A 23 7.88 -1.49 -15.80
C ARG A 23 8.95 -1.18 -16.84
N GLY A 24 9.71 -2.20 -17.22
CA GLY A 24 10.73 -2.10 -18.27
C GLY A 24 11.51 -3.41 -18.46
N PRO A 25 12.41 -3.48 -19.45
CA PRO A 25 13.22 -4.68 -19.72
C PRO A 25 14.33 -4.94 -18.70
N GLY A 26 14.52 -4.04 -17.72
CA GLY A 26 15.54 -4.14 -16.67
C GLY A 26 15.00 -4.73 -15.36
N LYS A 27 15.90 -4.84 -14.37
CA LYS A 27 15.52 -5.17 -13.00
C LYS A 27 14.65 -4.02 -12.43
N PRO A 28 13.46 -4.31 -11.87
CA PRO A 28 12.64 -3.29 -11.21
C PRO A 28 13.38 -2.57 -10.08
N ASP A 29 13.28 -1.24 -10.07
CA ASP A 29 13.78 -0.37 -9.00
C ASP A 29 12.61 0.04 -8.08
N TRP A 30 12.34 -0.80 -7.09
CA TRP A 30 11.27 -0.58 -6.13
C TRP A 30 11.55 0.58 -5.18
N ASP A 31 12.83 0.83 -4.86
CA ASP A 31 13.21 1.91 -3.95
C ASP A 31 12.92 3.27 -4.60
N ALA A 32 13.31 3.46 -5.87
CA ALA A 32 12.99 4.66 -6.63
C ALA A 32 11.48 4.82 -6.85
N PHE A 33 10.78 3.72 -7.14
CA PHE A 33 9.32 3.73 -7.26
C PHE A 33 8.65 4.23 -5.98
N PHE A 34 8.97 3.67 -4.82
CA PHE A 34 8.35 4.10 -3.57
C PHE A 34 8.77 5.54 -3.18
N ALA A 35 10.03 5.92 -3.39
CA ALA A 35 10.50 7.28 -3.10
C ALA A 35 9.76 8.36 -3.91
N GLY A 36 9.38 8.08 -5.16
CA GLY A 36 8.65 9.00 -6.03
C GLY A 36 7.19 9.26 -5.63
N CYS A 37 6.71 8.69 -4.52
CA CYS A 37 5.31 8.84 -4.10
C CYS A 37 4.92 10.22 -3.56
N VAL A 38 5.90 11.04 -3.22
CA VAL A 38 5.65 12.43 -2.80
C VAL A 38 5.13 13.30 -3.95
N ASP A 39 5.41 12.90 -5.20
CA ASP A 39 5.05 13.63 -6.41
C ASP A 39 3.76 13.08 -7.08
N ASP A 40 3.00 12.25 -6.37
CA ASP A 40 1.74 11.70 -6.87
C ASP A 40 0.72 12.78 -7.21
N VAL A 41 0.07 12.65 -8.36
CA VAL A 41 -1.01 13.55 -8.76
C VAL A 41 -2.35 12.96 -8.30
N PRO A 42 -3.24 13.72 -7.64
CA PRO A 42 -4.52 13.18 -7.18
C PRO A 42 -5.45 12.88 -8.35
N ASN A 43 -6.11 11.72 -8.30
CA ASN A 43 -7.24 11.41 -9.17
C ASN A 43 -8.51 12.04 -8.60
N TRP A 44 -8.72 13.33 -8.85
CA TRP A 44 -9.79 14.12 -8.24
C TRP A 44 -11.19 13.49 -8.30
N PRO A 45 -11.65 12.92 -9.42
CA PRO A 45 -12.94 12.23 -9.46
C PRO A 45 -13.11 11.13 -8.39
N VAL A 46 -12.05 10.36 -8.12
CA VAL A 46 -12.09 9.28 -7.12
C VAL A 46 -11.94 9.83 -5.71
N VAL A 47 -11.13 10.87 -5.53
CA VAL A 47 -11.02 11.61 -4.25
C VAL A 47 -12.38 12.19 -3.85
N ASP A 48 -13.12 12.76 -4.80
CA ASP A 48 -14.44 13.32 -4.54
C ASP A 48 -15.48 12.23 -4.22
N ALA A 49 -15.40 11.07 -4.85
CA ALA A 49 -16.22 9.91 -4.47
C ALA A 49 -15.92 9.45 -3.04
N LEU A 50 -14.64 9.36 -2.65
CA LEU A 50 -14.23 9.04 -1.28
C LEU A 50 -14.79 10.07 -0.28
N ARG A 51 -14.67 11.36 -0.58
CA ARG A 51 -15.23 12.45 0.27
C ARG A 51 -16.75 12.37 0.39
N ALA A 52 -17.44 11.98 -0.67
CA ALA A 52 -18.89 11.78 -0.65
C ALA A 52 -19.28 10.64 0.32
N HIS A 53 -18.56 9.52 0.32
CA HIS A 53 -18.78 8.43 1.27
C HIS A 53 -18.49 8.85 2.72
N ILE A 54 -17.40 9.59 2.95
CA ILE A 54 -17.12 10.17 4.28
C ILE A 54 -18.28 11.07 4.74
N SER A 55 -18.77 11.95 3.85
CA SER A 55 -19.85 12.89 4.15
C SER A 55 -21.19 12.20 4.38
N ALA A 56 -21.43 11.08 3.70
CA ALA A 56 -22.60 10.22 3.90
C ALA A 56 -22.53 9.42 5.22
N GLY A 57 -21.40 9.48 5.92
CA GLY A 57 -21.17 8.78 7.18
C GLY A 57 -20.82 7.31 7.02
N ASP A 58 -20.50 6.83 5.80
CA ASP A 58 -20.09 5.45 5.58
C ASP A 58 -18.77 5.12 6.31
N ARG A 59 -18.54 3.83 6.59
CA ARG A 59 -17.21 3.39 7.02
C ARG A 59 -16.31 3.39 5.78
N VAL A 60 -15.33 4.27 5.77
CA VAL A 60 -14.36 4.41 4.68
C VAL A 60 -12.98 3.98 5.15
N GLU A 61 -12.28 3.23 4.31
CA GLU A 61 -10.89 2.84 4.53
C GLU A 61 -10.09 2.92 3.22
N ILE A 62 -8.80 3.23 3.34
CA ILE A 62 -7.82 3.25 2.25
C ILE A 62 -6.83 2.12 2.50
N TRP A 63 -6.75 1.20 1.56
CA TRP A 63 -5.84 0.06 1.59
C TRP A 63 -4.84 0.20 0.46
N SER A 64 -3.55 0.03 0.76
CA SER A 64 -2.48 0.22 -0.22
C SER A 64 -1.52 -0.96 -0.25
N ALA A 65 -1.14 -1.37 -1.46
CA ALA A 65 -0.02 -2.29 -1.69
C ALA A 65 1.36 -1.63 -1.56
N ARG A 66 1.41 -0.30 -1.41
CA ARG A 66 2.64 0.44 -1.16
C ARG A 66 3.29 -0.06 0.12
N SER A 67 4.62 -0.20 0.10
CA SER A 67 5.36 -0.60 1.30
C SER A 67 5.24 0.47 2.39
N ASP A 68 5.09 0.03 3.63
CA ASP A 68 5.02 0.87 4.83
C ASP A 68 6.31 1.66 5.09
N VAL A 69 7.42 1.37 4.41
CA VAL A 69 8.66 2.18 4.43
C VAL A 69 8.43 3.63 3.98
N VAL A 70 7.37 3.90 3.20
CA VAL A 70 6.96 5.25 2.78
C VAL A 70 5.62 5.69 3.39
N ARG A 71 5.24 5.10 4.53
CA ARG A 71 3.99 5.45 5.24
C ARG A 71 3.92 6.95 5.53
N ASP A 72 4.94 7.53 6.16
CA ASP A 72 4.95 8.94 6.53
C ASP A 72 4.78 9.88 5.31
N GLN A 73 5.43 9.56 4.19
CA GLN A 73 5.30 10.29 2.93
C GLN A 73 3.87 10.20 2.41
N THR A 74 3.29 9.01 2.45
CA THR A 74 1.92 8.74 2.00
C THR A 74 0.89 9.49 2.83
N GLU A 75 1.04 9.47 4.16
CA GLU A 75 0.17 10.17 5.10
C GLU A 75 0.25 11.69 4.91
N ARG A 76 1.45 12.25 4.73
CA ARG A 76 1.64 13.67 4.39
C ARG A 76 0.98 14.04 3.06
N TRP A 77 1.09 13.18 2.05
CA TRP A 77 0.45 13.39 0.75
C TRP A 77 -1.08 13.39 0.87
N LEU A 78 -1.67 12.40 1.56
CA LEU A 78 -3.11 12.36 1.84
C LEU A 78 -3.59 13.63 2.55
N HIS A 79 -2.86 14.06 3.58
CA HIS A 79 -3.17 15.29 4.30
C HIS A 79 -3.14 16.52 3.37
N SER A 80 -2.15 16.60 2.47
CA SER A 80 -2.00 17.73 1.53
C SER A 80 -3.19 17.88 0.57
N ILE A 81 -3.88 16.77 0.27
CA ILE A 81 -5.07 16.75 -0.59
C ILE A 81 -6.37 16.77 0.21
N GLY A 82 -6.31 17.05 1.51
CA GLY A 82 -7.47 17.18 2.38
C GLY A 82 -8.11 15.86 2.80
N ILE A 83 -7.38 14.75 2.74
CA ILE A 83 -7.82 13.45 3.25
C ILE A 83 -7.09 13.16 4.57
N PRO A 84 -7.81 12.98 5.69
CA PRO A 84 -7.17 12.63 6.97
C PRO A 84 -6.36 11.32 6.87
N PRO A 85 -5.10 11.28 7.32
CA PRO A 85 -4.27 10.07 7.27
C PRO A 85 -4.87 8.85 7.98
N ALA A 86 -5.76 9.06 8.96
CA ALA A 86 -6.45 8.01 9.68
C ALA A 86 -7.28 7.07 8.78
N PHE A 87 -7.62 7.49 7.55
CA PHE A 87 -8.28 6.62 6.58
C PHE A 87 -7.33 5.57 5.98
N LEU A 88 -6.00 5.75 6.05
CA LEU A 88 -5.00 4.78 5.59
C LEU A 88 -4.81 3.65 6.60
N THR A 89 -5.74 2.70 6.63
CA THR A 89 -5.77 1.62 7.63
C THR A 89 -4.84 0.46 7.30
N HIS A 90 -4.56 0.20 6.01
CA HIS A 90 -3.71 -0.90 5.59
C HIS A 90 -2.63 -0.46 4.60
N MET A 91 -1.39 -0.86 4.89
CA MET A 91 -0.25 -0.83 3.96
C MET A 91 0.48 -2.16 4.03
N ARG A 92 1.30 -2.42 3.01
CA ARG A 92 2.10 -3.63 2.91
C ARG A 92 3.33 -3.54 3.82
N ALA A 93 3.59 -4.59 4.61
CA ALA A 93 4.77 -4.63 5.46
C ALA A 93 6.07 -4.66 4.63
N ALA A 94 7.10 -3.98 5.09
CA ALA A 94 8.43 -3.96 4.47
C ALA A 94 8.96 -5.38 4.24
N GLY A 95 9.44 -5.66 3.02
CA GLY A 95 10.01 -6.95 2.63
C GLY A 95 8.99 -8.03 2.25
N ASP A 96 7.69 -7.75 2.32
CA ASP A 96 6.67 -8.61 1.75
C ASP A 96 6.60 -8.42 0.22
N ASN A 97 6.91 -9.47 -0.55
CA ASN A 97 6.90 -9.47 -2.02
C ASN A 97 5.79 -10.36 -2.62
N THR A 98 4.79 -10.74 -1.82
CA THR A 98 3.66 -11.55 -2.30
C THR A 98 2.88 -10.81 -3.40
N PRO A 99 2.61 -11.37 -4.58
CA PRO A 99 1.82 -10.67 -5.60
C PRO A 99 0.50 -10.14 -5.04
N ASP A 100 0.04 -8.95 -5.47
CA ASP A 100 -1.14 -8.28 -4.88
C ASP A 100 -2.41 -9.14 -4.90
N ALA A 101 -2.58 -9.99 -5.92
CA ALA A 101 -3.69 -10.93 -6.03
C ALA A 101 -3.66 -12.07 -4.97
N MET A 102 -2.55 -12.24 -4.25
CA MET A 102 -2.31 -13.33 -3.30
C MET A 102 -1.99 -12.83 -1.88
N SER A 103 -2.02 -11.53 -1.62
CA SER A 103 -1.94 -11.01 -0.26
C SER A 103 -3.14 -11.54 0.53
N PRO A 104 -2.93 -12.32 1.61
CA PRO A 104 -4.06 -12.84 2.37
C PRO A 104 -4.84 -11.66 2.99
N PRO A 105 -6.18 -11.74 3.06
CA PRO A 105 -6.95 -10.77 3.85
C PRO A 105 -6.35 -10.78 5.26
N THR A 106 -5.88 -9.63 5.71
CA THR A 106 -5.11 -9.51 6.95
C THR A 106 -5.93 -10.03 8.12
N GLY A 107 -5.50 -11.14 8.72
CA GLY A 107 -6.23 -11.78 9.82
C GLY A 107 -5.81 -13.21 10.20
N SER A 108 -4.54 -13.60 10.09
CA SER A 108 -4.07 -14.87 10.65
C SER A 108 -2.77 -14.69 11.44
N PRO A 109 -2.71 -15.10 12.72
CA PRO A 109 -1.50 -14.98 13.51
C PRO A 109 -0.43 -15.87 12.91
N SER A 110 0.73 -15.26 12.63
CA SER A 110 1.96 -15.92 12.22
C SER A 110 2.22 -17.16 13.07
N ARG A 111 2.07 -18.34 12.48
CA ARG A 111 2.49 -19.59 13.09
C ARG A 111 3.99 -19.70 12.88
N ALA A 112 4.76 -19.33 13.91
CA ALA A 112 6.20 -19.50 13.95
C ALA A 112 6.57 -20.93 13.57
N SER A 113 7.21 -21.11 12.41
CA SER A 113 7.80 -22.39 12.02
C SER A 113 9.22 -22.46 12.59
N SER A 114 9.36 -23.18 13.69
CA SER A 114 10.65 -23.63 14.20
C SER A 114 11.28 -24.60 13.19
N ARG A 115 12.28 -24.13 12.43
CA ARG A 115 13.17 -25.00 11.64
C ARG A 115 13.97 -25.93 12.59
N PRO A 116 14.17 -27.21 12.24
CA PRO A 116 15.10 -28.05 12.98
C PRO A 116 16.54 -27.66 12.64
N ARG A 117 17.39 -27.51 13.66
CA ARG A 117 18.84 -27.35 13.50
C ARG A 117 19.42 -28.64 12.92
N ALA A 118 19.99 -28.56 11.73
CA ALA A 118 20.93 -29.56 11.23
C ALA A 118 22.18 -29.55 12.13
N GLY A 119 22.50 -30.71 12.69
CA GLY A 119 23.65 -30.90 13.57
C GLY A 119 24.37 -32.21 13.29
N ARG A 120 25.49 -32.08 12.56
CA ARG A 120 26.74 -32.86 12.69
C ARG A 120 26.80 -34.26 12.05
N PHE A 121 27.65 -34.34 11.03
CA PHE A 121 28.22 -35.56 10.44
C PHE A 121 29.48 -35.99 11.23
N LEU A 122 29.82 -37.28 11.12
CA LEU A 122 31.07 -38.00 11.50
C LEU A 122 31.24 -38.39 12.98
N ARG A 123 31.12 -39.69 13.31
CA ARG A 123 32.05 -40.78 12.97
C ARG A 123 31.29 -42.09 12.79
#